data_AF-A0A8T4YG66-F1
#
_entry.id   AF-A0A8T4YG66-F1
#
_cell.length_a   1.000
_cell.length_b   1.000
_cell.length_c   1.000
_cell.angle_alpha   90.00
_cell.angle_beta   90.00
_cell.angle_gamma   90.00
#
_symmetry.space_group_name_H-M   'P 1'
#
loop_
_entity.id
_entity.type
_entity.pdbx_description
1 polymer ?
#
loop_
_entity_poly.entity_id
_entity_poly.type
_entity_poly.pdbx_seq_one_letter_code
_entity_poly.pdbx_strand_id
1 'polypeptide(L)'
;SLVDVLTHGRACGILNLYYTLFFSPAIQEQLKTLGLILREEGFIVEDVSKLEGLNLGMTVVRGLTRFLESLKAPISLADAGASEKHIARMLNAAKDPALRMKLLNMPIPLNPEKGDVENYMKPLLEAAFKGRLEEVKMVEAYV
;
A
#
# COMPACT_ATOMS: atom_id res chain seq x y z
N SER A 1 -8.04 -5.53 13.12
CA SER A 1 -7.38 -6.85 13.16
C SER A 1 -7.92 -7.68 12.00
N LEU A 2 -7.05 -8.35 11.26
CA LEU A 2 -7.39 -9.26 10.15
C LEU A 2 -7.13 -10.74 10.51
N VAL A 3 -6.77 -11.02 11.77
CA VAL A 3 -6.28 -12.35 12.21
C VAL A 3 -7.32 -13.46 12.09
N ASP A 4 -8.60 -13.09 12.02
CA ASP A 4 -9.74 -13.98 11.83
C ASP A 4 -9.94 -14.40 10.37
N VAL A 5 -9.31 -13.72 9.40
CA VAL A 5 -9.46 -13.98 7.96
C VAL A 5 -8.13 -14.24 7.25
N LEU A 6 -7.03 -13.72 7.79
CA LEU A 6 -5.71 -13.75 7.15
C LEU A 6 -4.59 -13.97 8.16
N THR A 7 -3.57 -14.70 7.72
CA THR A 7 -2.26 -14.69 8.40
C THR A 7 -1.61 -13.32 8.25
N HIS A 8 -0.74 -12.96 9.20
CA HIS A 8 -0.05 -11.67 9.18
C HIS A 8 0.71 -11.43 7.86
N GLY A 9 1.45 -12.43 7.37
CA GLY A 9 2.20 -12.33 6.11
C GLY A 9 1.31 -12.05 4.90
N ARG A 10 0.14 -12.69 4.81
CA ARG A 10 -0.81 -12.44 3.71
C ARG A 10 -1.43 -11.04 3.78
N ALA A 11 -1.80 -10.60 4.97
CA ALA A 11 -2.27 -9.22 5.17
C ALA A 11 -1.22 -8.19 4.75
N CYS A 12 0.05 -8.39 5.13
CA CYS A 12 1.15 -7.53 4.72
C CYS A 12 1.37 -7.56 3.20
N GLY A 13 1.33 -8.73 2.55
CA GLY A 13 1.48 -8.85 1.11
C GLY A 13 0.48 -7.99 0.33
N ILE A 14 -0.81 -8.05 0.71
CA ILE A 14 -1.87 -7.25 0.08
C ILE A 14 -1.69 -5.76 0.38
N LEU A 15 -1.59 -5.39 1.66
CA LEU A 15 -1.55 -3.99 2.08
C LEU A 15 -0.30 -3.26 1.56
N ASN A 16 0.82 -3.96 1.42
CA ASN A 16 2.06 -3.37 0.91
C ASN A 16 1.88 -2.88 -0.53
N LEU A 17 1.04 -3.47 -1.37
CA LEU A 17 0.78 -2.92 -2.71
C LEU A 17 0.31 -1.45 -2.63
N TYR A 18 -0.65 -1.19 -1.76
CA TYR A 18 -1.30 0.12 -1.62
C TYR A 18 -0.44 1.10 -0.84
N TYR A 19 0.23 0.66 0.23
CA TYR A 19 1.15 1.50 0.98
C TYR A 19 2.43 1.83 0.20
N THR A 20 2.97 0.90 -0.60
CA THR A 20 4.10 1.17 -1.49
C THR A 20 3.73 2.23 -2.53
N LEU A 21 2.52 2.16 -3.09
CA LEU A 21 2.02 3.19 -4.00
C LEU A 21 1.86 4.54 -3.30
N PHE A 22 1.21 4.54 -2.12
CA PHE A 22 0.97 5.75 -1.33
C PHE A 22 2.29 6.44 -0.91
N PHE A 23 3.26 5.66 -0.43
CA PHE A 23 4.57 6.19 -0.03
C PHE A 23 5.48 6.51 -1.20
N SER A 24 5.10 6.16 -2.43
CA SER A 24 6.00 6.17 -3.58
C SER A 24 6.83 7.45 -3.72
N PRO A 25 6.33 8.68 -3.51
CA PRO A 25 7.15 9.87 -3.65
C PRO A 25 8.27 10.00 -2.62
N ALA A 26 8.11 9.39 -1.43
CA ALA A 26 9.08 9.44 -0.34
C ALA A 26 10.08 8.27 -0.34
N ILE A 27 9.89 7.26 -1.21
CA ILE A 27 10.71 6.03 -1.24
C ILE A 27 11.28 5.71 -2.64
N GLN A 28 11.58 6.74 -3.43
CA GLN A 28 12.00 6.62 -4.83
C GLN A 28 13.23 5.71 -5.03
N GLU A 29 14.26 5.84 -4.21
CA GLU A 29 15.48 5.01 -4.32
C GLU A 29 15.23 3.54 -3.99
N GLN A 30 14.36 3.28 -3.00
CA GLN A 30 13.93 1.93 -2.65
C GLN A 30 13.10 1.33 -3.79
N LEU A 31 12.23 2.13 -4.42
CA LEU A 31 11.45 1.70 -5.58
C LEU A 31 12.32 1.41 -6.80
N LYS A 32 13.37 2.19 -7.06
CA LYS A 32 14.34 1.89 -8.13
C LYS A 32 15.01 0.53 -7.89
N THR A 33 15.48 0.30 -6.66
CA THR A 33 16.11 -0.97 -6.27
C THR A 33 15.15 -2.14 -6.46
N LEU A 34 13.93 -2.05 -5.92
CA LEU A 34 12.93 -3.11 -6.03
C LEU A 34 12.46 -3.31 -7.47
N GLY A 35 12.29 -2.23 -8.23
CA GLY A 35 11.90 -2.26 -9.63
C GLY A 35 12.91 -2.98 -10.51
N LEU A 36 14.22 -2.84 -10.24
CA LEU A 36 15.26 -3.57 -10.95
C LEU A 36 15.15 -5.08 -10.71
N ILE A 37 14.96 -5.50 -9.45
CA ILE A 37 14.76 -6.92 -9.09
C ILE A 37 13.52 -7.48 -9.80
N LEU A 38 12.40 -6.76 -9.76
CA LEU A 38 11.17 -7.19 -10.42
C LEU A 38 11.31 -7.27 -11.94
N ARG A 39 12.16 -6.42 -12.54
CA ARG A 39 12.49 -6.49 -13.96
C ARG A 39 13.35 -7.70 -14.29
N GLU A 40 14.37 -7.99 -13.49
CA GLU A 40 15.23 -9.18 -13.63
C GLU A 40 14.42 -10.48 -13.57
N GLU A 41 13.43 -10.55 -12.68
CA GLU A 41 12.52 -11.69 -12.54
C GLU A 41 11.36 -11.69 -13.54
N GLY A 42 11.29 -10.72 -14.47
CA GLY A 42 10.30 -10.68 -15.55
C GLY A 42 8.91 -10.17 -15.17
N PHE A 43 8.74 -9.56 -14.00
CA PHE A 43 7.48 -8.95 -13.56
C PHE A 43 7.29 -7.50 -14.04
N ILE A 44 8.37 -6.84 -14.45
CA ILE A 44 8.38 -5.48 -15.04
C ILE A 44 9.12 -5.53 -16.37
N VAL A 45 8.62 -4.82 -17.39
CA VAL A 45 9.28 -4.71 -18.70
C VAL A 45 9.89 -3.33 -18.93
N GLU A 46 9.34 -2.34 -18.24
CA GLU A 46 9.72 -0.95 -18.31
C GLU A 46 11.13 -0.70 -17.76
N ASP A 47 11.80 0.32 -18.29
CA ASP A 47 13.09 0.76 -17.79
C ASP A 47 12.91 1.63 -16.54
N VAL A 48 12.83 0.99 -15.38
CA VAL A 48 12.62 1.63 -14.07
C VAL A 48 13.65 2.73 -13.76
N SER A 49 14.84 2.69 -14.35
CA SER A 49 15.87 3.73 -14.16
C SER A 49 15.44 5.11 -14.69
N LYS A 50 14.47 5.14 -15.62
CA LYS A 50 13.93 6.34 -16.25
C LYS A 50 12.62 6.82 -15.65
N LEU A 51 12.10 6.12 -14.65
CA LEU A 51 10.83 6.43 -14.02
C LEU A 51 11.06 7.11 -12.67
N GLU A 52 10.18 8.06 -12.36
CA GLU A 52 10.20 8.81 -11.10
C GLU A 52 8.76 9.06 -10.60
N GLY A 53 8.67 9.55 -9.38
CA GLY A 53 7.43 9.90 -8.69
C GLY A 53 6.43 8.75 -8.70
N LEU A 54 5.18 9.10 -9.03
CA LEU A 54 4.05 8.18 -9.09
C LEU A 54 4.18 7.14 -10.21
N ASN A 55 4.83 7.48 -11.33
CA ASN A 55 5.00 6.55 -12.46
C ASN A 55 5.91 5.38 -12.07
N LEU A 56 6.98 5.66 -11.32
CA LEU A 56 7.83 4.63 -10.74
C LEU A 56 7.05 3.78 -9.74
N GLY A 57 6.33 4.42 -8.80
CA GLY A 57 5.51 3.73 -7.80
C GLY A 57 4.49 2.78 -8.43
N MET A 58 3.73 3.26 -9.41
CA MET A 58 2.72 2.47 -10.12
C MET A 58 3.34 1.29 -10.88
N THR A 59 4.49 1.49 -11.53
CA THR A 59 5.18 0.44 -12.27
C THR A 59 5.66 -0.66 -11.33
N VAL A 60 6.29 -0.30 -10.21
CA VAL A 60 6.76 -1.25 -9.20
C VAL A 60 5.60 -2.01 -8.57
N VAL A 61 4.53 -1.33 -8.20
CA VAL A 61 3.37 -1.98 -7.58
C VAL A 61 2.66 -2.92 -8.55
N ARG A 62 2.55 -2.57 -9.84
CA ARG A 62 2.04 -3.50 -10.86
C ARG A 62 2.93 -4.75 -11.00
N GLY A 63 4.25 -4.59 -10.90
CA GLY A 63 5.18 -5.71 -10.83
C GLY A 63 4.94 -6.60 -9.61
N LEU A 64 4.76 -6.02 -8.43
CA LEU A 64 4.41 -6.75 -7.21
C LEU A 64 3.05 -7.46 -7.31
N THR A 65 2.06 -6.83 -7.94
CA THR A 65 0.75 -7.45 -8.21
C THR A 65 0.92 -8.70 -9.07
N ARG A 66 1.66 -8.62 -10.18
CA ARG A 66 1.94 -9.77 -11.05
C ARG A 66 2.69 -10.88 -10.30
N PHE A 67 3.63 -10.51 -9.43
CA PHE A 67 4.32 -11.47 -8.57
C PHE A 67 3.33 -12.21 -7.64
N LEU A 68 2.44 -11.50 -6.95
CA LEU A 68 1.43 -12.13 -6.10
C LEU A 68 0.45 -13.02 -6.89
N GLU A 69 0.02 -12.56 -8.06
CA GLU A 69 -0.82 -13.36 -8.97
C GLU A 69 -0.13 -14.65 -9.42
N SER A 70 1.19 -14.61 -9.68
CA SER A 70 1.97 -15.81 -10.01
C SER A 70 1.98 -16.85 -8.89
N LEU A 71 1.87 -16.39 -7.64
CA LEU A 71 1.72 -17.24 -6.45
C LEU A 71 0.27 -17.65 -6.18
N LYS A 72 -0.68 -17.23 -7.02
CA LYS A 72 -2.13 -17.36 -6.81
C LYS A 72 -2.57 -16.77 -5.46
N ALA A 73 -1.86 -15.73 -5.01
CA ALA A 73 -2.18 -15.00 -3.80
C ALA A 73 -3.23 -13.90 -4.10
N PRO A 74 -4.10 -13.57 -3.14
CA PRO A 74 -5.04 -12.46 -3.28
C PRO A 74 -4.30 -11.12 -3.38
N ILE A 75 -4.87 -10.19 -4.16
CA ILE A 75 -4.35 -8.82 -4.34
C ILE A 75 -5.26 -7.74 -3.72
N SER A 76 -6.41 -8.16 -3.18
CA SER A 76 -7.33 -7.31 -2.42
C SER A 76 -7.74 -7.97 -1.10
N LEU A 77 -8.14 -7.16 -0.13
CA LEU A 77 -8.63 -7.69 1.15
C LEU A 77 -9.96 -8.43 0.99
N ALA A 78 -10.83 -8.02 0.04
CA ALA A 78 -12.08 -8.71 -0.23
C ALA A 78 -11.85 -10.13 -0.79
N ASP A 79 -10.90 -10.30 -1.72
CA ASP A 79 -10.53 -11.63 -2.26
C ASP A 79 -9.97 -12.56 -1.16
N ALA A 80 -9.42 -11.97 -0.11
CA ALA A 80 -8.93 -12.65 1.06
C ALA A 80 -10.00 -12.92 2.15
N GLY A 81 -11.27 -12.58 1.89
CA GLY A 81 -12.38 -12.82 2.82
C GLY A 81 -12.55 -11.76 3.91
N ALA A 82 -11.84 -10.63 3.82
CA ALA A 82 -12.11 -9.50 4.70
C ALA A 82 -13.48 -8.87 4.38
N SER A 83 -13.98 -8.06 5.32
CA SER A 83 -15.23 -7.33 5.19
C SER A 83 -15.06 -5.88 5.62
N GLU A 84 -16.03 -5.02 5.32
CA GLU A 84 -16.00 -3.61 5.74
C GLU A 84 -15.85 -3.45 7.26
N LYS A 85 -16.36 -4.39 8.06
CA LYS A 85 -16.15 -4.42 9.52
C LYS A 85 -14.67 -4.51 9.88
N HIS A 86 -13.86 -5.22 9.08
CA HIS A 86 -12.41 -5.27 9.28
C HIS A 86 -11.75 -3.92 8.99
N ILE A 87 -12.18 -3.24 7.92
CA ILE A 87 -11.69 -1.90 7.56
C ILE A 87 -12.01 -0.91 8.66
N ALA A 88 -13.25 -0.88 9.15
CA ALA A 88 -13.67 -0.04 10.27
C ALA A 88 -12.83 -0.31 11.54
N ARG A 89 -12.54 -1.59 11.85
CA ARG A 89 -11.64 -1.95 12.96
C ARG A 89 -10.23 -1.42 12.76
N MET A 90 -9.69 -1.48 11.54
CA MET A 90 -8.34 -0.95 11.23
C MET A 90 -8.27 0.57 11.39
N LEU A 91 -9.28 1.28 10.89
CA LEU A 91 -9.36 2.75 11.01
C LEU A 91 -9.51 3.19 12.47
N ASN A 92 -10.36 2.50 13.24
CA ASN A 92 -10.49 2.78 14.67
C ASN A 92 -9.18 2.52 15.41
N ALA A 93 -8.48 1.42 15.09
CA ALA A 93 -7.18 1.13 15.69
C ALA A 93 -6.13 2.19 15.32
N ALA A 94 -6.12 2.70 14.08
CA ALA A 94 -5.19 3.74 13.65
C ALA A 94 -5.35 5.07 14.42
N LYS A 95 -6.51 5.30 15.03
CA LYS A 95 -6.76 6.48 15.90
C LYS A 95 -6.33 6.25 17.35
N ASP A 96 -5.87 5.05 17.71
CA ASP A 96 -5.38 4.76 19.05
C ASP A 96 -4.12 5.61 19.34
N PRO A 97 -4.09 6.39 20.44
CA PRO A 97 -2.94 7.18 20.84
C PRO A 97 -1.62 6.38 20.91
N ALA A 98 -1.68 5.08 21.21
CA ALA A 98 -0.51 4.21 21.26
C ALA A 98 0.15 4.01 19.88
N LEU A 99 -0.58 4.24 18.77
CA LEU A 99 -0.05 4.15 17.41
C LEU A 99 0.45 5.48 16.86
N ARG A 100 0.21 6.60 17.55
CA ARG A 100 0.53 7.96 17.09
C ARG A 100 1.97 8.09 16.58
N MET A 101 2.94 7.68 17.39
CA MET A 101 4.36 7.79 17.01
C MET A 101 4.73 6.89 15.83
N LYS A 102 4.04 5.74 15.65
CA LYS A 102 4.28 4.89 14.49
C LYS A 102 3.80 5.55 13.20
N LEU A 103 2.64 6.19 13.23
CA LEU A 103 2.07 6.88 12.07
C LEU A 103 2.87 8.13 11.67
N LEU A 104 3.37 8.88 12.66
CA LEU A 104 4.21 10.05 12.42
C LEU A 104 5.61 9.69 11.88
N ASN A 105 6.08 8.46 12.12
CA ASN A 105 7.38 7.96 11.65
C ASN A 105 7.30 7.18 10.33
N MET A 106 6.13 7.12 9.69
CA MET A 106 6.00 6.53 8.35
C MET A 106 6.73 7.39 7.30
N PRO A 107 7.13 6.81 6.14
CA PRO A 107 7.79 7.56 5.08
C PRO A 107 7.05 8.83 4.66
N ILE A 108 5.72 8.74 4.58
CA ILE A 108 4.83 9.90 4.58
C ILE A 108 4.11 9.90 5.93
N PRO A 109 4.39 10.87 6.82
CA PRO A 109 3.75 10.95 8.12
C PRO A 109 2.24 11.09 8.01
N LEU A 110 1.50 10.31 8.79
CA LEU A 110 0.05 10.43 8.94
C LEU A 110 -0.25 10.92 10.36
N ASN A 111 -0.79 12.12 10.52
CA ASN A 111 -1.16 12.69 11.81
C ASN A 111 -2.66 12.45 12.11
N PRO A 112 -3.00 11.57 13.08
CA PRO A 112 -4.39 11.31 13.44
C PRO A 112 -5.15 12.55 13.92
N GLU A 113 -4.47 13.49 14.59
CA GLU A 113 -5.08 14.72 15.13
C GLU A 113 -5.47 15.70 14.02
N LYS A 114 -4.82 15.61 12.85
CA LYS A 114 -5.16 16.41 11.65
C LYS A 114 -6.22 15.75 10.77
N GLY A 115 -6.71 14.57 11.15
CA GLY A 115 -7.68 13.81 10.36
C GLY A 115 -7.05 12.99 9.23
N ASP A 116 -5.73 12.80 9.20
CA ASP A 116 -5.05 12.08 8.11
C ASP A 116 -5.48 10.61 7.98
N VAL A 117 -5.94 10.00 9.08
CA VAL A 117 -6.53 8.65 9.06
C VAL A 117 -7.78 8.62 8.18
N GLU A 118 -8.66 9.60 8.29
CA GLU A 118 -9.86 9.68 7.44
C GLU A 118 -9.54 10.20 6.04
N ASN A 119 -8.61 11.15 5.93
CA ASN A 119 -8.32 11.80 4.67
C ASN A 119 -7.47 10.97 3.71
N TYR A 120 -6.61 10.08 4.23
CA TYR A 120 -5.65 9.31 3.42
C TYR A 120 -5.67 7.81 3.73
N MET A 121 -5.66 7.41 5.00
CA MET A 121 -5.63 5.97 5.33
C MET A 121 -6.94 5.28 4.95
N LYS A 122 -8.09 5.91 5.18
CA LYS A 122 -9.39 5.37 4.78
C LYS A 122 -9.50 5.10 3.27
N PRO A 123 -9.28 6.09 2.36
CA PRO A 123 -9.33 5.80 0.93
C PRO A 123 -8.28 4.75 0.51
N LEU A 124 -7.11 4.72 1.14
CA LEU A 124 -6.11 3.65 0.90
C LEU A 124 -6.64 2.26 1.28
N LEU A 125 -7.26 2.11 2.46
CA LEU A 125 -7.80 0.83 2.89
C LEU A 125 -9.05 0.42 2.10
N GLU A 126 -9.85 1.37 1.62
CA GLU A 126 -10.97 1.12 0.71
C GLU A 126 -10.48 0.67 -0.68
N ALA A 127 -9.42 1.30 -1.20
CA ALA A 127 -8.72 0.86 -2.40
C ALA A 127 -8.17 -0.58 -2.23
N ALA A 128 -7.53 -0.85 -1.09
CA ALA A 128 -7.01 -2.17 -0.73
C ALA A 128 -8.10 -3.23 -0.60
N PHE A 129 -9.28 -2.82 -0.10
CA PHE A 129 -10.43 -3.68 -0.02
C PHE A 129 -10.95 -4.07 -1.40
N LYS A 130 -11.05 -3.11 -2.33
CA LYS A 130 -11.63 -3.30 -3.66
C LYS A 130 -10.67 -3.82 -4.73
N GLY A 131 -9.36 -3.82 -4.48
CA GLY A 131 -8.39 -4.19 -5.52
C GLY A 131 -8.00 -3.05 -6.46
N ARG A 132 -8.18 -1.77 -6.07
CA ARG A 132 -8.15 -0.62 -6.99
C ARG A 132 -7.06 0.39 -6.64
N LEU A 133 -5.89 0.23 -7.23
CA LEU A 133 -4.72 1.08 -6.97
C LEU A 133 -4.96 2.55 -7.32
N GLU A 134 -5.74 2.81 -8.36
CA GLU A 134 -6.12 4.15 -8.84
C GLU A 134 -7.00 4.93 -7.86
N GLU A 135 -7.64 4.25 -6.89
CA GLU A 135 -8.44 4.89 -5.84
C GLU A 135 -7.57 5.37 -4.65
N VAL A 136 -6.26 5.09 -4.64
CA VAL A 136 -5.35 5.56 -3.60
C VAL A 136 -5.18 7.08 -3.71
N LYS A 137 -5.66 7.79 -2.69
CA LYS A 137 -5.49 9.24 -2.58
C LYS A 137 -4.09 9.59 -2.08
N MET A 138 -3.37 10.40 -2.87
CA MET A 138 -2.03 10.87 -2.54
C MET A 138 -2.06 12.13 -1.66
N VAL A 139 -0.95 12.39 -0.95
CA VAL A 139 -0.77 13.62 -0.17
C VAL A 139 -0.21 14.71 -1.08
N GLU A 140 -0.94 15.82 -1.23
CA GLU A 140 -0.62 16.89 -2.19
C GLU A 140 0.80 17.47 -2.03
N ALA A 141 1.32 17.54 -0.81
CA ALA A 141 2.68 18.04 -0.55
C ALA A 141 3.80 17.14 -1.12
N TYR A 142 3.46 15.95 -1.61
CA TYR A 142 4.38 14.91 -2.07
C TYR A 142 4.14 14.48 -3.53
N VAL A 143 3.21 15.10 -4.25
CA VAL A 143 2.93 14.81 -5.67
C VAL A 143 3.44 15.95 -6.54
#